data_AF-A0A9X3FBQ1-F1
#
_entry.id   AF-A0A9X3FBQ1-F1
#
_cell.length_a   1.000
_cell.length_b   1.000
_cell.length_c   1.000
_cell.angle_alpha   90.00
_cell.angle_beta   90.00
_cell.angle_gamma   90.00
#
_symmetry.space_group_name_H-M   'P 1'
#
loop_
_entity.id
_entity.type
_entity.pdbx_description
1 polymer ?
#
loop_
_entity_poly.entity_id
_entity_poly.type
_entity_poly.pdbx_seq_one_letter_code
_entity_poly.pdbx_strand_id
1 'polypeptide(L)'
;MESWRKYFDEANAYSKTAFGSFNKSKFGSQVIYNLLSMAVENYLTALCSKIGQMPEHSGITAILRQVQKSMDIPEIFHVEARFINSFMNFCSLEVLETKDPSRSDLVRMLGFTDELKRFCEERLLQEEVA
;
A
#
# COMPACT_ATOMS: atom_id res chain seq x y z
N MET A 1 -0.29 -1.80 21.83
CA MET A 1 -0.78 -1.66 20.45
C MET A 1 0.02 -0.53 19.83
N GLU A 2 0.75 -0.78 18.74
CA GLU A 2 1.51 0.30 18.10
C GLU A 2 0.54 1.34 17.53
N SER A 3 0.83 2.63 17.74
CA SER A 3 -0.01 3.72 17.25
C SER A 3 -0.09 3.65 15.72
N TRP A 4 -1.30 3.74 15.17
CA TRP A 4 -1.53 3.83 13.72
C TRP A 4 -0.64 4.88 13.06
N ARG A 5 -0.27 5.93 13.81
CA ARG A 5 0.61 7.02 13.38
C ARG A 5 1.98 6.53 12.95
N LYS A 6 2.56 5.55 13.65
CA LYS A 6 3.87 4.98 13.30
C LYS A 6 3.83 4.37 11.89
N TYR A 7 2.84 3.51 11.62
CA TYR A 7 2.66 2.89 10.31
C TYR A 7 2.35 3.93 9.22
N PHE A 8 1.53 4.93 9.54
CA PHE A 8 1.22 6.01 8.61
C PHE A 8 2.46 6.85 8.25
N ASP A 9 3.31 7.16 9.22
CA ASP A 9 4.56 7.91 9.01
C ASP A 9 5.57 7.08 8.19
N GLU A 10 5.68 5.78 8.46
CA GLU A 10 6.50 4.86 7.67
C GLU A 10 5.98 4.76 6.22
N ALA A 11 4.66 4.63 6.03
CA ALA A 11 4.02 4.62 4.71
C ALA A 11 4.34 5.91 3.92
N ASN A 12 4.28 7.07 4.59
CA ASN A 12 4.64 8.35 4.01
C ASN A 12 6.11 8.40 3.57
N ALA A 13 7.03 7.86 4.38
CA ALA A 13 8.44 7.81 4.05
C ALA A 13 8.72 6.93 2.82
N TYR A 14 8.11 5.74 2.74
CA TYR A 14 8.21 4.86 1.59
C TYR A 14 7.61 5.48 0.33
N SER A 15 6.40 6.03 0.44
CA SER A 15 5.73 6.73 -0.67
C SER A 15 6.58 7.88 -1.19
N LYS A 16 7.05 8.79 -0.32
CA LYS A 16 7.92 9.90 -0.71
C LYS A 16 9.17 9.43 -1.46
N THR A 17 9.77 8.33 -1.00
CA THR A 17 10.97 7.74 -1.61
C THR A 17 10.65 7.15 -2.98
N ALA A 18 9.52 6.44 -3.13
CA ALA A 18 9.07 5.86 -4.40
C ALA A 18 8.83 6.95 -5.46
N PHE A 19 8.03 7.98 -5.12
CA PHE A 19 7.74 9.10 -6.02
C PHE A 19 9.02 9.85 -6.44
N GLY A 20 9.88 10.15 -5.48
CA GLY A 20 11.16 10.83 -5.76
C GLY A 20 12.09 10.01 -6.65
N SER A 21 12.10 8.69 -6.48
CA SER A 21 12.98 7.78 -7.24
C SER A 21 12.47 7.53 -8.65
N PHE A 22 11.15 7.39 -8.83
CA PHE A 22 10.51 7.28 -10.13
C PHE A 22 10.78 8.51 -11.01
N ASN A 23 10.59 9.71 -10.45
CA ASN A 23 10.80 10.96 -11.17
C ASN A 23 12.25 11.21 -11.58
N LYS A 24 13.21 10.76 -10.76
CA LYS A 24 14.65 10.95 -11.00
C LYS A 24 15.31 9.78 -11.74
N SER A 25 14.54 8.74 -12.10
CA SER A 25 15.04 7.48 -12.69
C SER A 25 16.25 6.89 -11.94
N LYS A 26 16.26 7.02 -10.61
CA LYS A 26 17.41 6.63 -9.76
C LYS A 26 17.45 5.14 -9.46
N PHE A 27 16.29 4.48 -9.46
CA PHE A 27 16.15 3.07 -9.12
C PHE A 27 15.44 2.31 -10.23
N GLY A 28 15.75 1.02 -10.34
CA GLY A 28 15.06 0.10 -11.24
C GLY A 28 13.60 -0.12 -10.84
N SER A 29 12.79 -0.60 -11.79
CA SER A 29 11.35 -0.77 -11.59
C SER A 29 11.00 -1.63 -10.38
N GLN A 30 11.74 -2.72 -10.16
CA GLN A 30 11.50 -3.62 -9.04
C GLN A 30 11.67 -2.93 -7.67
N VAL A 31 12.66 -2.05 -7.54
CA VAL A 31 12.89 -1.30 -6.28
C VAL A 31 11.77 -0.29 -6.05
N ILE A 32 11.33 0.40 -7.11
CA ILE A 32 10.21 1.35 -7.01
C ILE A 32 8.93 0.60 -6.60
N TYR A 33 8.65 -0.53 -7.23
CA TYR A 33 7.54 -1.38 -6.87
C TYR A 33 7.60 -1.85 -5.42
N ASN A 34 8.76 -2.33 -4.94
CA ASN A 34 8.89 -2.75 -3.54
C ASN A 34 8.61 -1.59 -2.57
N LEU A 35 9.07 -0.37 -2.87
CA LEU A 35 8.76 0.82 -2.07
C LEU A 35 7.26 1.14 -2.08
N LEU A 36 6.59 1.02 -3.23
CA LEU A 36 5.14 1.22 -3.34
C LEU A 36 4.36 0.16 -2.57
N SER A 37 4.76 -1.11 -2.67
CA SER A 37 4.15 -2.21 -1.92
C SER A 37 4.28 -2.00 -0.40
N MET A 38 5.46 -1.62 0.09
CA MET A 38 5.66 -1.29 1.51
C MET A 38 4.84 -0.07 1.93
N ALA A 39 4.73 0.96 1.09
CA ALA A 39 3.90 2.12 1.40
C ALA A 39 2.43 1.73 1.53
N VAL A 40 1.89 1.00 0.55
CA VAL A 40 0.50 0.54 0.54
C VAL A 40 0.21 -0.39 1.72
N GLU A 41 1.07 -1.37 2.00
CA GLU A 41 0.92 -2.28 3.13
C GLU A 41 0.89 -1.51 4.47
N ASN A 42 1.78 -0.52 4.64
CA ASN A 42 1.80 0.29 5.85
C ASN A 42 0.59 1.23 5.98
N TYR A 43 0.08 1.80 4.88
CA TYR A 43 -1.17 2.56 4.91
C TYR A 43 -2.34 1.69 5.38
N LEU A 44 -2.48 0.48 4.82
CA LEU A 44 -3.55 -0.43 5.24
C LEU A 44 -3.34 -0.94 6.68
N THR A 45 -2.09 -1.14 7.10
CA THR A 45 -1.75 -1.48 8.49
C THR A 45 -2.12 -0.35 9.45
N ALA A 46 -1.91 0.90 9.06
CA ALA A 46 -2.36 2.06 9.85
C ALA A 46 -3.89 2.07 10.00
N LEU A 47 -4.64 1.76 8.93
CA LEU A 47 -6.10 1.64 9.00
C LEU A 47 -6.53 0.47 9.91
N CYS A 48 -5.88 -0.70 9.83
CA CYS A 48 -6.12 -1.81 10.75
C CYS A 48 -5.87 -1.39 12.21
N SER A 49 -4.73 -0.74 12.48
CA SER A 49 -4.39 -0.27 13.83
C SER A 49 -5.41 0.73 14.36
N LYS A 50 -5.93 1.63 13.50
CA LYS A 50 -7.01 2.57 13.85
C LYS A 50 -8.28 1.88 14.32
N ILE A 51 -8.64 0.75 13.73
CA ILE A 51 -9.81 -0.07 14.14
C ILE A 51 -9.47 -1.09 15.23
N GLY A 52 -8.31 -0.98 15.88
CA GLY A 52 -7.88 -1.85 16.98
C GLY A 52 -7.45 -3.26 16.56
N GLN A 53 -7.07 -3.44 15.29
CA GLN A 53 -6.68 -4.72 14.71
C GLN A 53 -5.25 -4.68 14.16
N MET A 54 -4.69 -5.86 13.91
CA MET A 54 -3.46 -6.02 13.12
C MET A 54 -3.78 -6.82 11.85
N PRO A 55 -3.07 -6.59 10.74
CA PRO A 55 -3.18 -7.43 9.56
C PRO A 55 -2.99 -8.92 9.88
N GLU A 56 -3.93 -9.76 9.44
CA GLU A 56 -3.81 -11.23 9.56
C GLU A 56 -2.89 -11.84 8.50
N HIS A 57 -2.66 -11.11 7.40
CA HIS A 57 -1.86 -11.52 6.25
C HIS A 57 -1.08 -10.32 5.70
N SER A 58 0.07 -10.55 5.09
CA SER A 58 0.87 -9.49 4.42
C SER A 58 0.36 -9.13 3.02
N GLY A 59 -0.58 -9.90 2.45
CA GLY A 59 -1.11 -9.62 1.13
C GLY A 59 -2.03 -8.39 1.13
N ILE A 60 -1.71 -7.37 0.32
CA ILE A 60 -2.46 -6.09 0.26
C ILE A 60 -3.97 -6.30 0.07
N THR A 61 -4.37 -7.20 -0.84
CA THR A 61 -5.79 -7.53 -1.04
C THR A 61 -6.46 -8.10 0.23
N ALA A 62 -5.75 -8.91 1.00
CA ALA A 62 -6.28 -9.49 2.23
C ALA A 62 -6.42 -8.44 3.33
N ILE A 63 -5.41 -7.58 3.50
CA ILE A 63 -5.46 -6.47 4.47
C ILE A 63 -6.62 -5.51 4.12
N LEU A 64 -6.77 -5.14 2.85
CA LEU A 64 -7.84 -4.25 2.40
C LEU A 64 -9.23 -4.83 2.72
N ARG A 65 -9.44 -6.12 2.48
CA ARG A 65 -10.69 -6.81 2.83
C ARG A 65 -10.94 -6.86 4.34
N GLN A 66 -9.89 -6.98 5.14
CA GLN A 66 -10.01 -6.92 6.59
C GLN A 66 -10.49 -5.53 7.04
N VAL A 67 -9.85 -4.46 6.55
CA VAL A 67 -10.25 -3.08 6.84
C VAL A 67 -11.70 -2.81 6.41
N GLN A 68 -12.11 -3.31 5.24
CA GLN A 68 -13.45 -3.12 4.70
C GLN A 68 -14.58 -3.65 5.63
N LYS A 69 -14.27 -4.60 6.54
CA LYS A 69 -15.26 -5.11 7.51
C LYS A 69 -15.71 -4.04 8.51
N SER A 70 -14.94 -2.97 8.69
CA SER A 70 -15.18 -1.93 9.70
C SER A 70 -15.11 -0.50 9.15
N MET A 71 -14.78 -0.34 7.87
CA MET A 71 -14.61 0.96 7.22
C MET A 71 -15.09 0.87 5.77
N ASP A 72 -15.79 1.91 5.30
CA ASP A 72 -16.19 2.00 3.90
C ASP A 72 -14.97 2.26 3.01
N ILE A 73 -14.67 1.29 2.16
CA ILE A 73 -13.54 1.31 1.23
C ILE A 73 -14.06 1.47 -0.20
N PRO A 74 -13.51 2.40 -1.01
CA PRO A 74 -13.85 2.52 -2.42
C PRO A 74 -13.61 1.21 -3.18
N GLU A 75 -14.59 0.75 -3.96
CA GLU A 75 -14.49 -0.54 -4.65
C GLU A 75 -13.29 -0.61 -5.62
N ILE A 76 -12.90 0.54 -6.19
CA ILE A 76 -11.72 0.65 -7.05
C ILE A 76 -10.42 0.25 -6.34
N PHE A 77 -10.31 0.42 -5.02
CA PHE A 77 -9.12 0.03 -4.28
C PHE A 77 -8.90 -1.48 -4.30
N HIS A 78 -9.96 -2.29 -4.40
CA HIS A 78 -9.81 -3.74 -4.56
C HIS A 78 -9.23 -4.13 -5.92
N VAL A 79 -9.55 -3.37 -6.96
CA VAL A 79 -8.97 -3.58 -8.30
C VAL A 79 -7.48 -3.28 -8.27
N GLU A 80 -7.09 -2.16 -7.66
CA GLU A 80 -5.69 -1.73 -7.56
C GLU A 80 -4.86 -2.60 -6.60
N ALA A 81 -5.43 -3.02 -5.47
CA ALA A 81 -4.81 -3.96 -4.55
C ALA A 81 -4.52 -5.31 -5.21
N ARG A 82 -5.45 -5.83 -6.03
CA ARG A 82 -5.22 -7.04 -6.82
C ARG A 82 -4.13 -6.84 -7.86
N PHE A 83 -4.09 -5.66 -8.48
CA PHE A 83 -3.06 -5.33 -9.45
C PHE A 83 -1.66 -5.34 -8.82
N ILE A 84 -1.45 -4.67 -7.68
CA ILE A 84 -0.15 -4.71 -6.98
C ILE A 84 0.21 -6.14 -6.56
N ASN A 85 -0.74 -6.88 -5.96
CA ASN A 85 -0.51 -8.27 -5.56
C ASN A 85 -0.11 -9.19 -6.72
N SER A 86 -0.47 -8.89 -7.96
CA SER A 86 -0.12 -9.71 -9.12
C SER A 86 1.39 -9.74 -9.43
N PHE A 87 2.16 -8.80 -8.86
CA PHE A 87 3.61 -8.75 -8.93
C PHE A 87 4.29 -9.36 -7.69
N MET A 88 3.50 -9.77 -6.69
CA MET A 88 4.02 -10.44 -5.50
C MET A 88 4.13 -11.93 -5.76
N ASN A 89 5.35 -12.47 -5.64
CA ASN A 89 5.57 -13.91 -5.61
C ASN A 89 5.31 -14.43 -4.19
N PHE A 90 4.03 -14.68 -3.85
CA PHE A 90 3.70 -15.45 -2.65
C PHE A 90 4.04 -16.92 -2.85
N CYS A 91 4.40 -17.61 -1.77
CA CYS A 91 4.78 -19.02 -1.67
C CYS A 91 4.20 -19.91 -2.78
N SER A 92 4.88 -19.96 -3.92
CA SER A 92 4.54 -20.83 -5.03
C SER A 92 5.43 -22.05 -4.92
N LEU A 93 4.83 -23.24 -5.04
CA LEU A 93 5.58 -24.49 -5.14
C LEU A 93 6.34 -24.57 -6.48
N GLU A 94 5.98 -23.72 -7.44
CA GLU A 94 6.62 -23.57 -8.74
C GLU A 94 7.43 -22.27 -8.79
N VAL A 95 8.60 -22.31 -9.44
CA VAL A 95 9.39 -21.10 -9.71
C VAL A 95 8.67 -20.31 -10.80
N LEU A 96 7.84 -19.36 -10.38
CA LEU A 96 7.24 -18.38 -11.28
C LEU A 96 8.30 -17.35 -11.66
N GLU A 97 8.45 -17.09 -12.96
CA GLU A 97 9.29 -15.99 -13.42
C GLU A 97 8.82 -14.69 -12.76
N THR A 98 9.77 -13.95 -12.18
CA THR A 98 9.46 -12.70 -11.51
C THR A 98 9.10 -11.68 -12.59
N LYS A 99 7.84 -11.23 -12.58
CA LYS A 99 7.39 -10.20 -13.51
C LYS A 99 7.86 -8.85 -13.01
N ASP A 100 8.86 -8.27 -13.67
CA ASP A 100 9.25 -6.90 -13.41
C ASP A 100 8.14 -5.94 -13.89
N PRO A 101 7.72 -4.97 -13.06
CA PRO A 101 6.72 -4.00 -13.46
C PRO A 101 7.26 -3.06 -14.55
N SER A 102 6.45 -2.84 -15.58
CA SER A 102 6.75 -1.83 -16.59
C SER A 102 6.61 -0.42 -16.01
N ARG A 103 7.16 0.58 -16.72
CA ARG A 103 7.00 1.97 -16.30
C ARG A 103 5.54 2.41 -16.21
N SER A 104 4.67 1.93 -17.12
CA SER A 104 3.23 2.19 -17.05
C SER A 104 2.56 1.52 -15.85
N ASP A 105 3.01 0.33 -15.48
CA ASP A 105 2.52 -0.34 -14.25
C ASP A 105 2.87 0.50 -13.02
N LEU A 106 4.10 1.02 -12.95
CA LEU A 106 4.53 1.91 -11.86
C LEU A 106 3.72 3.21 -11.81
N VAL A 107 3.37 3.81 -12.96
CA VAL A 107 2.50 5.01 -13.00
C VAL A 107 1.14 4.69 -12.37
N ARG A 108 0.55 3.54 -12.71
CA ARG A 108 -0.72 3.10 -12.12
C ARG A 108 -0.60 2.89 -10.61
N MET A 109 0.46 2.22 -10.15
CA MET A 109 0.71 1.97 -8.74
C MET A 109 0.94 3.26 -7.95
N LEU A 110 1.66 4.23 -8.53
CA LEU A 110 1.84 5.57 -7.95
C LEU A 110 0.50 6.28 -7.78
N GLY A 111 -0.37 6.22 -8.80
CA GLY A 111 -1.73 6.79 -8.73
C GLY A 111 -2.52 6.20 -7.56
N PHE A 112 -2.60 4.88 -7.48
CA PHE A 112 -3.28 4.22 -6.36
C PHE A 112 -2.66 4.54 -5.00
N THR A 113 -1.33 4.61 -4.90
CA THR A 113 -0.64 4.96 -3.65
C THR A 113 -0.96 6.38 -3.18
N ASP A 114 -1.11 7.34 -4.11
CA ASP A 114 -1.53 8.71 -3.77
C ASP A 114 -2.99 8.76 -3.32
N GLU A 115 -3.89 8.06 -4.02
CA GLU A 115 -5.30 7.98 -3.64
C GLU A 115 -5.48 7.34 -2.26
N LEU A 116 -4.79 6.23 -1.99
CA LEU A 116 -4.83 5.56 -0.69
C LEU A 116 -4.25 6.44 0.41
N LYS A 117 -3.16 7.18 0.13
CA LYS A 117 -2.61 8.16 1.08
C LYS A 117 -3.65 9.19 1.48
N ARG A 118 -4.32 9.82 0.52
CA ARG A 118 -5.36 10.84 0.80
C ARG A 118 -6.52 10.24 1.60
N PHE A 119 -6.94 9.03 1.24
CA PHE A 119 -7.95 8.30 2.00
C PHE A 119 -7.50 8.08 3.46
N CYS A 120 -6.25 7.68 3.70
CA CYS A 120 -5.70 7.55 5.05
C CYS A 120 -5.64 8.90 5.78
N GLU A 121 -5.25 9.99 5.12
CA GLU A 121 -5.26 11.34 5.70
C GLU A 121 -6.66 11.73 6.19
N GLU A 122 -7.69 11.49 5.37
CA GLU A 122 -9.09 11.75 5.72
C GLU A 122 -9.57 10.89 6.91
N ARG A 123 -9.21 9.60 6.96
CA ARG A 123 -9.73 8.67 7.97
C ARG A 123 -8.95 8.66 9.28
N LEU A 124 -7.68 9.04 9.25
CA LEU A 124 -6.78 8.95 10.40
C LEU A 124 -6.57 10.30 11.08
N LEU A 125 -6.50 11.40 10.31
CA LEU A 125 -6.12 12.72 10.84
C LEU A 125 -7.31 13.58 11.26
N GLN A 126 -8.54 13.28 10.80
CA GLN A 126 -9.70 14.13 11.13
C GLN A 126 -10.17 14.07 12.59
N GLU A 127 -9.67 13.13 13.40
CA GLU A 127 -9.97 13.06 14.85
C GLU A 127 -8.98 13.81 15.75
N GLU A 128 -7.93 14.45 15.22
CA GLU A 128 -7.01 15.27 16.05
C GLU A 128 -7.51 16.68 16.33
N VAL A 129 -8.65 17.07 15.75
CA VAL A 129 -9.22 18.43 15.84
C VAL A 129 -10.54 18.45 16.64
N ALA A 130 -10.89 17.35 17.31
CA ALA A 130 -12.08 17.25 18.16
C ALA A 130 -11.75 17.29 19.65
#